data_AF-A0A523E043-F1
#
_entry.id   AF-A0A523E043-F1
#
_cell.length_a   1.000
_cell.length_b   1.000
_cell.length_c   1.000
_cell.angle_alpha   90.00
_cell.angle_beta   90.00
_cell.angle_gamma   90.00
#
_symmetry.space_group_name_H-M   'P 1'
#
loop_
_entity.id
_entity.type
_entity.pdbx_description
1 polymer ?
#
loop_
_entity_poly.entity_id
_entity_poly.type
_entity_poly.pdbx_seq_one_letter_code
_entity_poly.pdbx_strand_id
1 'polypeptide(L)'
;MHARTLEAFLKARDMSHSELARRVGVSRQAVSLWFQHQDANLQSRHLLRLSKVLGVSVEVLVEPLPCFQPAVLARLRAALIWDRLYPDLDDFAIALNASDPRAIGRFVEVYGLFAAEKSLGKSVWKNFPSYKKHIHPARRRELETLWAWNKSQKAA
;
A
#
# COMPACT_ATOMS: atom_id res chain seq x y z
N MET A 1 -2.24 -19.87 -3.70
CA MET A 1 -1.61 -18.53 -3.83
C MET A 1 -2.67 -17.53 -4.25
N HIS A 2 -2.73 -16.35 -3.63
CA HIS A 2 -3.74 -15.36 -3.99
C HIS A 2 -3.28 -14.47 -5.15
N ALA A 3 -3.94 -14.61 -6.29
CA ALA A 3 -3.67 -13.82 -7.51
C ALA A 3 -3.65 -12.31 -7.23
N ARG A 4 -4.61 -11.81 -6.45
CA ARG A 4 -4.70 -10.38 -6.10
C ARG A 4 -3.48 -9.87 -5.31
N THR A 5 -2.96 -10.68 -4.41
CA THR A 5 -1.74 -10.35 -3.66
C THR A 5 -0.54 -10.25 -4.60
N LEU A 6 -0.40 -11.20 -5.52
CA LEU A 6 0.66 -11.18 -6.51
C LEU A 6 0.54 -9.96 -7.44
N GLU A 7 -0.66 -9.63 -7.92
CA GLU A 7 -0.91 -8.43 -8.73
C GLU A 7 -0.45 -7.14 -8.03
N ALA A 8 -0.81 -6.98 -6.76
CA ALA A 8 -0.43 -5.80 -5.99
C ALA A 8 1.09 -5.66 -5.86
N PHE A 9 1.81 -6.77 -5.63
CA PHE A 9 3.27 -6.76 -5.60
C PHE A 9 3.91 -6.45 -6.96
N LEU A 10 3.34 -6.98 -8.05
CA LEU A 10 3.81 -6.68 -9.39
C LEU A 10 3.62 -5.21 -9.73
N LYS A 11 2.44 -4.66 -9.42
CA LYS A 11 2.13 -3.25 -9.62
C LYS A 11 3.07 -2.34 -8.82
N ALA A 12 3.30 -2.66 -7.55
CA ALA A 12 4.20 -1.91 -6.69
C ALA A 12 5.67 -1.93 -7.15
N ARG A 13 6.05 -2.90 -7.98
CA ARG A 13 7.40 -3.06 -8.53
C ARG A 13 7.50 -2.71 -10.00
N ASP A 14 6.43 -2.18 -10.59
CA ASP A 14 6.30 -1.95 -12.03
C ASP A 14 6.75 -3.16 -12.88
N MET A 15 6.35 -4.36 -12.43
CA MET A 15 6.81 -5.62 -13.00
C MET A 15 5.74 -6.27 -13.87
N SER A 16 6.05 -6.47 -15.14
CA SER A 16 5.17 -7.20 -16.06
C SER A 16 5.15 -8.71 -15.80
N HIS A 17 4.11 -9.40 -16.29
CA HIS A 17 4.04 -10.88 -16.22
C HIS A 17 5.20 -11.55 -16.96
N SER A 18 5.66 -10.96 -18.07
CA SER A 18 6.82 -11.46 -18.83
C SER A 18 8.10 -11.35 -18.01
N GLU A 19 8.28 -10.23 -17.30
CA GLU A 19 9.43 -10.02 -16.45
C GLU A 19 9.42 -10.95 -15.23
N LEU A 20 8.25 -11.15 -14.60
CA LEU A 20 8.09 -12.13 -13.53
C LEU A 20 8.45 -13.54 -14.01
N ALA A 21 7.92 -13.95 -15.17
CA ALA A 21 8.18 -15.27 -15.75
C ALA A 21 9.68 -15.52 -15.94
N ARG A 22 10.39 -14.53 -16.48
CA ARG A 22 11.85 -14.55 -16.68
C ARG A 22 12.60 -14.72 -15.36
N ARG A 23 12.25 -13.94 -14.33
CA ARG A 23 12.92 -13.99 -13.02
C ARG A 23 12.65 -15.29 -12.25
N VAL A 24 11.46 -15.85 -12.39
CA VAL A 24 11.07 -17.11 -11.73
C VAL A 24 11.55 -18.33 -12.53
N GLY A 25 11.86 -18.17 -13.81
CA GLY A 25 12.32 -19.23 -14.71
C GLY A 25 11.17 -20.14 -15.16
N VAL A 26 10.04 -19.55 -15.53
CA VAL A 26 8.84 -20.23 -16.07
C VAL A 26 8.37 -19.54 -17.35
N SER A 27 7.41 -20.15 -18.07
CA SER A 27 6.81 -19.52 -19.25
C SER A 27 5.84 -18.39 -18.87
N ARG A 28 5.67 -17.40 -19.75
CA ARG A 28 4.65 -16.34 -19.59
C ARG A 28 3.23 -16.92 -19.49
N GLN A 29 2.98 -18.04 -20.19
CA GLN A 29 1.72 -18.76 -20.14
C GLN A 29 1.47 -19.36 -18.75
N ALA A 30 2.49 -19.95 -18.11
CA ALA A 30 2.38 -20.45 -16.74
C ALA A 30 2.02 -19.34 -15.76
N VAL A 31 2.68 -18.18 -15.86
CA VAL A 31 2.32 -17.00 -15.05
C VAL A 31 0.88 -16.57 -15.30
N SER A 32 0.44 -16.50 -16.56
CA SER A 32 -0.94 -16.11 -16.90
C SER A 32 -1.97 -17.09 -16.33
N LEU A 33 -1.66 -18.39 -16.34
CA LEU A 33 -2.49 -19.42 -15.73
C LEU A 33 -2.62 -19.23 -14.21
N TRP A 34 -1.56 -18.81 -13.51
CA TRP A 34 -1.63 -18.54 -12.07
C TRP A 34 -2.62 -17.44 -11.69
N PHE A 35 -2.87 -16.47 -12.58
CA PHE A 35 -3.86 -15.40 -12.35
C PHE A 35 -5.28 -15.81 -12.74
N GLN A 36 -5.43 -16.68 -13.74
CA GLN A 36 -6.73 -17.11 -14.24
C GLN A 36 -7.33 -18.26 -13.43
N HIS A 37 -6.49 -19.19 -12.99
CA HIS A 37 -6.89 -20.39 -12.28
C HIS A 37 -6.09 -20.46 -10.99
N GLN A 38 -6.77 -20.46 -9.85
CA GLN A 38 -6.11 -20.61 -8.55
C GLN A 38 -5.25 -21.88 -8.58
N ASP A 39 -3.95 -21.68 -8.42
CA ASP A 39 -2.94 -22.75 -8.26
C ASP A 39 -2.67 -23.67 -9.46
N ALA A 40 -3.08 -23.31 -10.68
CA ALA A 40 -2.77 -24.11 -11.86
C ALA A 40 -1.24 -24.28 -12.05
N ASN A 41 -0.74 -25.50 -11.82
CA ASN A 41 0.68 -25.89 -11.93
C ASN A 41 1.65 -25.06 -11.05
N LEU A 42 1.17 -24.44 -9.97
CA LEU A 42 2.04 -23.75 -9.02
C LEU A 42 2.69 -24.79 -8.09
N GLN A 43 4.00 -24.90 -8.15
CA GLN A 43 4.78 -25.84 -7.32
C GLN A 43 5.50 -25.08 -6.21
N SER A 44 5.85 -25.77 -5.12
CA SER A 44 6.58 -25.16 -3.99
C SER A 44 7.88 -24.47 -4.41
N ARG A 45 8.58 -24.99 -5.43
CA ARG A 45 9.76 -24.34 -6.01
C ARG A 45 9.45 -22.99 -6.66
N HIS A 46 8.27 -22.82 -7.24
CA HIS A 46 7.83 -21.55 -7.83
C HIS A 46 7.53 -20.53 -6.73
N LEU A 47 6.85 -20.96 -5.65
CA LEU A 47 6.60 -20.11 -4.46
C LEU A 47 7.90 -19.64 -3.80
N LEU A 48 8.88 -20.51 -3.63
CA LEU A 48 10.20 -20.15 -3.09
C LEU A 48 11.01 -19.20 -4.00
N ARG A 49 10.77 -19.24 -5.31
CA ARG A 49 11.39 -18.28 -6.24
C ARG A 49 10.65 -16.96 -6.23
N LEU A 50 9.31 -16.98 -6.18
CA LEU A 50 8.47 -15.80 -6.06
C LEU A 50 8.81 -15.03 -4.78
N SER A 51 8.93 -15.70 -3.64
CA SER A 51 9.29 -15.08 -2.36
C SER A 51 10.63 -14.34 -2.46
N LYS A 52 11.64 -14.96 -3.08
CA LYS A 52 12.96 -14.33 -3.32
C LYS A 52 12.86 -13.14 -4.28
N VAL A 53 12.18 -13.30 -5.41
CA VAL A 53 12.03 -12.24 -6.44
C VAL A 53 11.26 -11.05 -5.88
N LEU A 54 10.24 -11.29 -5.07
CA LEU A 54 9.33 -10.29 -4.51
C LEU A 54 9.76 -9.82 -3.11
N GLY A 55 10.83 -10.38 -2.53
CA GLY A 55 11.32 -10.01 -1.20
C GLY A 55 10.27 -10.13 -0.10
N VAL A 56 9.36 -11.10 -0.20
CA VAL A 56 8.32 -11.38 0.80
C VAL A 56 8.37 -12.84 1.21
N SER A 57 7.81 -13.16 2.38
CA SER A 57 7.76 -14.55 2.84
C SER A 57 6.77 -15.37 2.00
N VAL A 58 6.87 -16.70 2.05
CA VAL A 58 5.95 -17.57 1.31
C VAL A 58 4.54 -17.47 1.88
N GLU A 59 4.42 -17.30 3.19
CA GLU A 59 3.15 -17.13 3.91
C GLU A 59 2.37 -15.94 3.34
N VAL A 60 3.04 -14.81 3.09
CA VAL A 60 2.45 -13.62 2.47
C VAL A 60 1.90 -13.88 1.06
N LEU A 61 2.48 -14.82 0.30
CA LEU A 61 2.02 -15.16 -1.04
C LEU A 61 0.83 -16.14 -1.03
N VAL A 62 0.75 -16.98 0.00
CA VAL A 62 -0.25 -18.04 0.12
C VAL A 62 -1.49 -17.56 0.85
N GLU A 63 -1.36 -16.64 1.80
CA GLU A 63 -2.46 -16.03 2.54
C GLU A 63 -2.91 -14.71 1.90
N PRO A 64 -4.22 -14.39 1.93
CA PRO A 64 -4.69 -13.12 1.40
C PRO A 64 -4.27 -12.03 2.39
N LEU A 65 -3.71 -10.93 1.88
CA LEU A 65 -3.45 -9.78 2.75
C LEU A 65 -4.76 -9.35 3.41
N PRO A 66 -4.77 -9.05 4.72
CA PRO A 66 -6.00 -8.69 5.44
C PRO A 66 -6.78 -7.53 4.79
N CYS A 67 -6.08 -6.61 4.11
CA CYS A 67 -6.68 -5.50 3.37
C CYS A 67 -7.51 -5.91 2.15
N PHE A 68 -7.36 -7.14 1.65
CA PHE A 68 -8.16 -7.67 0.53
C PHE A 68 -9.42 -8.40 0.96
N GLN A 69 -9.68 -8.56 2.27
CA GLN A 69 -10.97 -9.06 2.72
C GLN A 69 -12.10 -8.11 2.26
N PRO A 70 -13.22 -8.60 1.69
CA PRO A 70 -14.21 -7.75 1.01
C PRO A 70 -14.72 -6.58 1.86
N ALA A 71 -15.05 -6.82 3.14
CA ALA A 71 -15.54 -5.78 4.04
C ALA A 71 -14.47 -4.71 4.35
N VAL A 72 -13.22 -5.14 4.55
CA VAL A 72 -12.08 -4.25 4.79
C VAL A 72 -11.80 -3.42 3.54
N LEU A 73 -11.77 -4.07 2.38
CA LEU A 73 -11.52 -3.45 1.08
C LEU A 73 -12.57 -2.37 0.77
N ALA A 74 -13.85 -2.67 0.97
CA ALA A 74 -14.94 -1.71 0.77
C ALA A 74 -14.79 -0.48 1.68
N ARG A 75 -14.49 -0.70 2.96
CA ARG A 75 -14.23 0.38 3.93
C ARG A 75 -13.03 1.23 3.53
N LEU A 76 -11.92 0.61 3.14
CA LEU A 76 -10.72 1.32 2.70
C LEU A 76 -10.97 2.15 1.44
N ARG A 77 -11.69 1.60 0.46
CA ARG A 77 -12.07 2.34 -0.77
C ARG A 77 -12.93 3.56 -0.44
N ALA A 78 -13.95 3.39 0.40
CA ALA A 78 -14.82 4.48 0.81
C ALA A 78 -14.05 5.57 1.58
N ALA A 79 -13.07 5.21 2.40
CA ALA A 79 -12.30 6.18 3.19
C ALA A 79 -11.20 6.89 2.39
N LEU A 80 -10.47 6.16 1.54
CA LEU A 80 -9.22 6.65 0.94
C LEU A 80 -9.36 7.05 -0.52
N ILE A 81 -10.32 6.46 -1.25
CA ILE A 81 -10.46 6.56 -2.71
C ILE A 81 -11.79 7.24 -3.11
N TRP A 82 -12.47 7.92 -2.18
CA TRP A 82 -13.79 8.52 -2.43
C TRP A 82 -13.81 9.57 -3.56
N ASP A 83 -12.71 10.31 -3.73
CA ASP A 83 -12.55 11.36 -4.75
C ASP A 83 -11.87 10.87 -6.03
N ARG A 84 -11.50 9.59 -6.09
CA ARG A 84 -10.77 8.98 -7.22
C ARG A 84 -9.47 9.70 -7.58
N LEU A 85 -8.84 10.39 -6.62
CA LEU A 85 -7.51 10.99 -6.83
C LEU A 85 -6.46 9.92 -7.20
N TYR A 86 -6.66 8.72 -6.69
CA TYR A 86 -5.93 7.51 -7.08
C TYR A 86 -6.89 6.54 -7.77
N PRO A 87 -6.46 5.81 -8.81
CA PRO A 87 -7.33 4.86 -9.51
C PRO A 87 -7.83 3.73 -8.61
N ASP A 88 -6.96 3.19 -7.76
CA ASP A 88 -7.31 2.17 -6.77
C ASP A 88 -6.46 2.26 -5.49
N LEU A 89 -6.70 1.33 -4.56
CA LEU A 89 -5.98 1.26 -3.29
C LEU A 89 -4.52 0.88 -3.45
N ASP A 90 -4.15 0.14 -4.50
CA ASP A 90 -2.76 -0.22 -4.74
C ASP A 90 -1.99 1.03 -5.19
N ASP A 91 -2.55 1.84 -6.11
CA ASP A 91 -1.94 3.11 -6.53
C ASP A 91 -1.78 4.07 -5.36
N PHE A 92 -2.79 4.14 -4.48
CA PHE A 92 -2.70 4.91 -3.26
C PHE A 92 -1.57 4.41 -2.35
N ALA A 93 -1.47 3.09 -2.13
CA ALA A 93 -0.43 2.50 -1.31
C ALA A 93 0.98 2.73 -1.90
N ILE A 94 1.12 2.64 -3.23
CA ILE A 94 2.36 2.91 -3.96
C ILE A 94 2.76 4.37 -3.79
N ALA A 95 1.83 5.31 -3.99
CA ALA A 95 2.07 6.73 -3.79
C ALA A 95 2.44 7.05 -2.33
N LEU A 96 1.78 6.39 -1.37
CA LEU A 96 2.09 6.54 0.06
C LEU A 96 3.51 6.04 0.37
N ASN A 97 3.91 4.90 -0.17
CA ASN A 97 5.27 4.36 -0.04
C ASN A 97 6.31 5.27 -0.71
N ALA A 98 5.95 5.92 -1.82
CA ALA A 98 6.77 6.92 -2.50
C ALA A 98 6.85 8.28 -1.75
N SER A 99 6.23 8.40 -0.57
CA SER A 99 6.14 9.64 0.21
C SER A 99 5.48 10.80 -0.55
N ASP A 100 4.53 10.50 -1.45
CA ASP A 100 3.77 11.52 -2.15
C ASP A 100 2.99 12.40 -1.14
N PRO A 101 3.12 13.74 -1.19
CA PRO A 101 2.47 14.62 -0.23
C PRO A 101 0.95 14.54 -0.24
N ARG A 102 0.31 14.24 -1.38
CA ARG A 102 -1.14 14.10 -1.47
C ARG A 102 -1.59 12.81 -0.80
N ALA A 103 -0.84 11.72 -0.99
CA ALA A 103 -1.13 10.43 -0.38
C ALA A 103 -0.99 10.50 1.15
N ILE A 104 0.11 11.11 1.63
CA ILE A 104 0.32 11.34 3.06
C ILE A 104 -0.79 12.23 3.62
N GLY A 105 -1.14 13.32 2.92
CA GLY A 105 -2.24 14.21 3.30
C GLY A 105 -3.56 13.45 3.46
N ARG A 106 -3.94 12.62 2.49
CA ARG A 106 -5.14 11.78 2.55
C ARG A 106 -5.10 10.77 3.70
N PHE A 107 -3.95 10.10 3.91
CA PHE A 107 -3.80 9.15 5.01
C PHE A 107 -3.96 9.82 6.37
N VAL A 108 -3.34 11.00 6.55
CA VAL A 108 -3.41 11.79 7.77
C VAL A 108 -4.80 12.41 7.97
N GLU A 109 -5.48 12.80 6.90
CA GLU A 109 -6.87 13.29 6.97
C GLU A 109 -7.79 12.23 7.58
N VAL A 110 -7.71 11.01 7.07
CA VAL A 110 -8.57 9.87 7.46
C VAL A 110 -8.20 9.34 8.84
N TYR A 111 -6.92 9.08 9.11
CA TYR A 111 -6.49 8.37 10.32
C TYR A 111 -5.93 9.29 11.42
N GLY A 112 -5.63 10.56 11.10
CA GLY A 112 -5.00 11.50 12.02
C GLY A 112 -3.49 11.29 12.16
N LEU A 113 -2.82 12.25 12.82
CA LEU A 113 -1.36 12.31 12.92
C LEU A 113 -0.74 11.14 13.71
N PHE A 114 -1.36 10.70 14.80
CA PHE A 114 -0.83 9.63 15.64
C PHE A 114 -0.86 8.25 14.97
N ALA A 115 -1.99 7.91 14.35
CA ALA A 115 -2.09 6.65 13.60
C ALA A 115 -1.17 6.68 12.37
N ALA A 116 -1.08 7.84 11.69
CA ALA A 116 -0.16 8.02 10.59
C ALA A 116 1.30 7.86 10.99
N GLU A 117 1.73 8.39 12.14
CA GLU A 117 3.08 8.15 12.66
C GLU A 117 3.37 6.68 12.92
N LYS A 118 2.41 5.94 13.48
CA LYS A 118 2.60 4.49 13.73
C LYS A 118 2.85 3.71 12.43
N SER A 119 2.24 4.12 11.32
CA SER A 119 2.37 3.43 10.03
C SER A 119 3.52 3.95 9.17
N LEU A 120 3.76 5.26 9.14
CA LEU A 120 4.68 5.93 8.21
C LEU A 120 5.93 6.51 8.90
N GLY A 121 5.98 6.45 10.24
CA GLY A 121 7.09 6.93 11.06
C GLY A 121 7.00 8.41 11.46
N LYS A 122 8.00 8.85 12.23
CA LYS A 122 8.06 10.20 12.82
C LYS A 122 8.14 11.34 11.79
N SER A 123 8.51 11.02 10.55
CA SER A 123 8.59 11.98 9.44
C SER A 123 7.24 12.65 9.15
N VAL A 124 6.11 11.98 9.45
CA VAL A 124 4.76 12.53 9.32
C VAL A 124 4.63 13.85 10.07
N TRP A 125 5.09 13.92 11.33
CA TRP A 125 5.02 15.15 12.12
C TRP A 125 5.97 16.23 11.61
N LYS A 126 7.20 15.85 11.26
CA LYS A 126 8.22 16.78 10.76
C LYS A 126 7.76 17.45 9.47
N ASN A 127 7.15 16.68 8.58
CA ASN A 127 6.78 17.12 7.24
C ASN A 127 5.34 17.67 7.17
N PHE A 128 4.60 17.75 8.29
CA PHE A 128 3.22 18.25 8.29
C PHE A 128 3.02 19.58 7.52
N PRO A 129 3.90 20.59 7.64
CA PRO A 129 3.77 21.82 6.86
C PRO A 129 3.78 21.61 5.33
N SER A 130 4.47 20.59 4.81
CA SER A 130 4.62 20.36 3.37
C SER A 130 3.39 19.72 2.74
N TYR A 131 2.70 18.83 3.47
CA TYR A 131 1.54 18.10 2.95
C TYR A 131 0.18 18.61 3.46
N LYS A 132 0.12 19.40 4.54
CA LYS A 132 -1.16 19.86 5.13
C LYS A 132 -2.08 20.55 4.13
N LYS A 133 -1.53 21.16 3.07
CA LYS A 133 -2.30 21.80 1.98
C LYS A 133 -3.22 20.85 1.22
N HIS A 134 -2.97 19.54 1.32
CA HIS A 134 -3.77 18.48 0.69
C HIS A 134 -4.87 17.92 1.61
N ILE A 135 -4.95 18.39 2.86
CA ILE A 135 -5.96 17.98 3.83
C ILE A 135 -7.16 18.93 3.75
N HIS A 136 -8.38 18.40 3.82
CA HIS A 136 -9.62 19.18 3.85
C HIS A 136 -9.55 20.30 4.92
N PRO A 137 -9.95 21.55 4.61
CA PRO A 137 -9.70 22.70 5.49
C PRO A 137 -10.22 22.55 6.93
N ALA A 138 -11.41 21.96 7.12
CA ALA A 138 -11.96 21.73 8.46
C ALA A 138 -11.06 20.80 9.29
N ARG A 139 -10.69 19.65 8.71
CA ARG A 139 -9.82 18.66 9.35
C ARG A 139 -8.41 19.18 9.57
N ARG A 140 -7.90 19.98 8.63
CA ARG A 140 -6.57 20.60 8.72
C ARG A 140 -6.41 21.46 9.96
N ARG A 141 -7.42 22.29 10.30
CA ARG A 141 -7.37 23.17 11.48
C ARG A 141 -7.19 22.39 12.77
N GLU A 142 -7.95 21.30 12.93
CA GLU A 142 -7.83 20.40 14.09
C GLU A 142 -6.42 19.81 14.19
N LEU A 143 -5.88 19.34 13.06
CA LEU A 143 -4.55 18.74 13.00
C LEU A 143 -3.43 19.77 13.20
N GLU A 144 -3.63 21.02 12.79
CA GLU A 144 -2.70 22.13 13.07
C GLU A 144 -2.59 22.42 14.56
N THR A 145 -3.71 22.40 15.30
CA THR A 145 -3.71 22.51 16.76
C THR A 145 -2.92 21.37 17.40
N LEU A 146 -3.17 20.12 16.98
CA LEU A 146 -2.43 18.95 17.49
C LEU A 146 -0.94 19.01 17.15
N TRP A 147 -0.59 19.47 15.94
CA TRP A 147 0.79 19.66 15.51
C TRP A 147 1.52 20.71 16.34
N ALA A 148 0.88 21.86 16.58
CA ALA A 148 1.44 22.92 17.41
C ALA A 148 1.66 22.45 18.85
N TRP A 149 0.68 21.75 19.44
CA TRP A 149 0.79 21.17 20.78
C TRP A 149 1.95 20.17 20.91
N ASN A 150 2.09 19.22 19.96
CA ASN A 150 3.19 18.25 19.96
C ASN A 150 4.55 18.93 19.83
N LYS A 151 4.64 20.03 19.07
CA LYS A 151 5.87 20.82 18.95
C LYS A 151 6.25 21.48 20.28
N SER A 152 5.27 22.05 20.99
CA SER A 152 5.50 22.68 22.30
C SER A 152 5.93 21.66 23.37
N GLN A 153 5.35 20.46 23.39
CA GLN A 153 5.75 19.42 24.34
C GLN A 153 7.19 18.93 24.15
N LYS A 154 7.70 18.93 22.92
CA LYS A 154 9.09 18.52 22.62
C LYS A 154 10.13 19.61 22.90
N ALA A 155 9.68 20.83 23.14
CA ALA A 155 10.53 21.97 23.45
C ALA A 155 10.67 22.23 24.96
N ALA A 156 9.84 21.58 25.77
CA ALA A 156 9.89 21.56 27.24
C ALA A 156 10.70 20.35 27.73
#